data_AF-A0AA41HB28-F1
#
_entry.id   AF-A0AA41HB28-F1
#
_cell.length_a   1.000
_cell.length_b   1.000
_cell.length_c   1.000
_cell.angle_alpha   90.00
_cell.angle_beta   90.00
_cell.angle_gamma   90.00
#
_symmetry.space_group_name_H-M   'P 1'
#
loop_
_entity.id
_entity.type
_entity.pdbx_description
1 polymer ?
#
loop_
_entity_poly.entity_id
_entity_poly.type
_entity_poly.pdbx_seq_one_letter_code
_entity_poly.pdbx_strand_id
1 'polypeptide(L)'
;MGSSSTRDLAGTFRHAVEDYIYAMTDAGIDVSIDATYRPVKRSYLMHWSWRIVNDGLDASRIPTLAGVDIEWEHPTKAESIKSASDMVAALSIRRLRTRPALRSQHNFGLAIDMAISWNGTVFVKDARGTLVRIDTMPRTGMNRQLIAVAASDGVKKDYGGNKDVPLWSNNGR
;
A
#
# COMPACT_ATOMS: atom_id res chain seq x y z
N MET A 1 -10.39 2.81 -10.93
CA MET A 1 -10.04 2.93 -9.49
C MET A 1 -9.20 1.71 -9.08
N GLY A 2 -8.58 1.72 -7.90
CA GLY A 2 -7.85 0.54 -7.40
C GLY A 2 -8.79 -0.52 -6.81
N SER A 3 -8.22 -1.55 -6.18
CA SER A 3 -8.94 -2.56 -5.41
C SER A 3 -8.48 -2.57 -3.94
N SER A 4 -9.31 -3.12 -3.06
CA SER A 4 -9.02 -3.52 -1.69
C SER A 4 -9.35 -5.00 -1.43
N SER A 5 -9.58 -5.79 -2.48
CA SER A 5 -9.86 -7.22 -2.38
C SER A 5 -8.61 -8.06 -2.57
N THR A 6 -8.44 -9.09 -1.76
CA THR A 6 -7.39 -10.11 -1.97
C THR A 6 -7.55 -10.85 -3.29
N ARG A 7 -8.75 -10.88 -3.88
CA ARG A 7 -9.02 -11.53 -5.17
C ARG A 7 -8.25 -10.90 -6.33
N ASP A 8 -7.87 -9.64 -6.20
CA ASP A 8 -7.09 -8.91 -7.19
C ASP A 8 -5.57 -9.02 -6.96
N LEU A 9 -5.15 -9.84 -5.98
CA LEU A 9 -3.75 -10.24 -5.82
C LEU A 9 -3.42 -11.39 -6.78
N ALA A 10 -2.15 -11.45 -7.19
CA ALA A 10 -1.70 -12.35 -8.23
C ALA A 10 -1.09 -13.65 -7.69
N GLY A 11 -1.44 -14.77 -8.31
CA GLY A 11 -0.77 -16.07 -8.16
C GLY A 11 -0.63 -16.54 -6.71
N THR A 12 0.54 -17.09 -6.39
CA THR A 12 0.84 -17.63 -5.05
C THR A 12 0.86 -16.56 -3.96
N PHE A 13 1.08 -15.29 -4.30
CA PHE A 13 1.04 -14.20 -3.32
C PHE A 13 -0.37 -14.00 -2.76
N ARG A 14 -1.41 -14.20 -3.58
CA ARG A 14 -2.79 -14.15 -3.10
C ARG A 14 -3.05 -15.17 -1.99
N HIS A 15 -2.66 -16.42 -2.23
CA HIS A 15 -2.87 -17.50 -1.25
C HIS A 15 -2.10 -17.25 0.04
N ALA A 16 -0.83 -16.85 -0.07
CA ALA A 16 -0.01 -16.44 1.08
C ALA A 16 -0.67 -15.34 1.93
N VAL A 17 -1.23 -14.31 1.28
CA VAL A 17 -1.93 -13.23 2.00
C VAL A 17 -3.24 -13.71 2.62
N GLU A 18 -4.02 -14.53 1.93
CA GLU A 18 -5.27 -15.10 2.45
C GLU A 18 -5.01 -15.98 3.69
N ASP A 19 -3.99 -16.84 3.65
CA ASP A 19 -3.59 -17.70 4.77
C ASP A 19 -3.07 -16.87 5.96
N TYR A 20 -2.26 -15.85 5.69
CA TYR A 20 -1.75 -14.95 6.73
C TYR A 20 -2.86 -14.13 7.39
N ILE A 21 -3.80 -13.58 6.61
CA ILE A 21 -4.97 -12.86 7.15
C ILE A 21 -5.82 -13.82 7.99
N TYR A 22 -6.04 -15.04 7.52
CA TYR A 22 -6.78 -16.05 8.27
C TYR A 22 -6.09 -16.34 9.62
N ALA A 23 -4.78 -16.60 9.63
CA ALA A 23 -4.03 -16.87 10.86
C ALA A 23 -4.09 -15.69 11.86
N MET A 24 -4.02 -14.45 11.38
CA MET A 24 -4.17 -13.26 12.21
C MET A 24 -5.58 -13.17 12.82
N THR A 25 -6.62 -13.30 12.00
CA THR A 25 -8.01 -13.17 12.45
C THR A 25 -8.44 -14.31 13.39
N ASP A 26 -7.97 -15.54 13.16
CA ASP A 26 -8.15 -16.70 14.07
C ASP A 26 -7.53 -16.42 15.46
N ALA A 27 -6.45 -15.64 15.51
CA ALA A 27 -5.78 -15.23 16.74
C ALA A 27 -6.40 -13.99 17.42
N GLY A 28 -7.50 -13.45 16.88
CA GLY A 28 -8.15 -12.25 17.40
C GLY A 28 -7.46 -10.93 17.05
N ILE A 29 -6.67 -10.90 15.97
CA ILE A 29 -6.08 -9.68 15.42
C ILE A 29 -7.05 -9.04 14.43
N ASP A 30 -7.27 -7.73 14.55
CA ASP A 30 -8.05 -6.94 13.61
C ASP A 30 -7.21 -6.59 12.38
N VAL A 31 -7.75 -6.85 11.20
CA VAL A 31 -7.10 -6.58 9.90
C VAL A 31 -8.07 -5.84 8.99
N SER A 32 -7.66 -4.67 8.50
CA SER A 32 -8.39 -3.90 7.48
C SER A 32 -7.50 -3.72 6.24
N ILE A 33 -8.06 -4.02 5.07
CA ILE A 33 -7.34 -3.91 3.79
C ILE A 33 -7.64 -2.55 3.15
N ASP A 34 -6.60 -1.74 3.00
CA ASP A 34 -6.71 -0.40 2.42
C ASP A 34 -6.54 -0.41 0.90
N ALA A 35 -5.63 -1.25 0.38
CA ALA A 35 -5.39 -1.38 -1.05
C ALA A 35 -4.72 -2.70 -1.45
N THR A 36 -5.08 -3.24 -2.61
CA THR A 36 -4.42 -4.36 -3.29
C THR A 36 -3.98 -3.93 -4.69
N TYR A 37 -4.71 -4.28 -5.75
CA TYR A 37 -4.34 -3.90 -7.10
C TYR A 37 -4.50 -2.40 -7.36
N ARG A 38 -3.47 -1.80 -7.94
CA ARG A 38 -3.49 -0.40 -8.39
C ARG A 38 -3.22 -0.36 -9.89
N PRO A 39 -4.19 0.04 -10.74
CA PRO A 39 -3.94 0.20 -12.17
C PRO A 39 -2.84 1.22 -12.45
N VAL A 40 -2.05 1.01 -13.50
CA VAL A 40 -0.95 1.92 -13.92
C VAL A 40 -1.46 3.36 -14.10
N LYS A 41 -2.65 3.53 -14.68
CA LYS A 41 -3.30 4.84 -14.84
C LYS A 41 -3.51 5.56 -13.49
N ARG A 42 -3.87 4.82 -12.44
CA ARG A 42 -4.02 5.39 -11.09
C ARG A 42 -2.66 5.76 -10.49
N SER A 43 -1.64 4.90 -10.63
CA SER A 43 -0.27 5.24 -10.19
C SER A 43 0.27 6.49 -10.87
N TYR A 44 0.01 6.63 -12.18
CA TYR A 44 0.37 7.81 -12.96
C TYR A 44 -0.27 9.09 -12.39
N LEU A 45 -1.59 9.09 -12.22
CA LEU A 45 -2.30 10.25 -11.67
C LEU A 45 -1.81 10.59 -10.25
N MET A 46 -1.66 9.58 -9.38
CA MET A 46 -1.14 9.78 -8.02
C MET A 46 0.26 10.38 -8.02
N HIS A 47 1.16 9.85 -8.85
CA HIS A 47 2.55 10.32 -8.93
C HIS A 47 2.60 11.79 -9.34
N TRP A 48 1.97 12.14 -10.46
CA TRP A 48 2.13 13.47 -11.04
C TRP A 48 1.36 14.55 -10.26
N SER A 49 0.14 14.27 -9.79
CA SER A 49 -0.58 15.19 -8.91
C SER A 49 0.21 15.47 -7.63
N TRP A 50 0.78 14.43 -7.01
CA TRP A 50 1.60 14.60 -5.81
C TRP A 50 2.85 15.44 -6.09
N ARG A 51 3.53 15.24 -7.22
CA ARG A 51 4.74 16.01 -7.57
C ARG A 51 4.45 17.48 -7.88
N ILE A 52 3.37 17.80 -8.57
CA ILE A 52 2.99 19.21 -8.80
C ILE A 52 2.82 19.92 -7.44
N VAL A 53 2.09 19.29 -6.52
CA VAL A 53 1.73 19.89 -5.23
C VAL A 53 2.89 19.95 -4.25
N ASN A 54 3.70 18.89 -4.16
CA ASN A 54 4.72 18.74 -3.12
C ASN A 54 6.15 19.05 -3.60
N ASP A 55 6.47 18.79 -4.88
CA ASP A 55 7.79 19.11 -5.44
C ASP A 55 7.80 20.45 -6.20
N GLY A 56 6.63 21.07 -6.43
CA GLY A 56 6.51 22.24 -7.30
C GLY A 56 6.85 21.94 -8.76
N LEU A 57 6.64 20.69 -9.19
CA LEU A 57 6.91 20.24 -10.56
C LEU A 57 6.14 21.10 -11.58
N ASP A 58 6.84 21.49 -12.64
CA ASP A 58 6.23 22.11 -13.81
C ASP A 58 5.31 21.13 -14.55
N ALA A 59 4.04 21.49 -14.68
CA ALA A 59 3.01 20.64 -15.27
C ALA A 59 3.24 20.34 -16.77
N SER A 60 3.86 21.28 -17.51
CA SER A 60 4.19 21.11 -18.93
C SER A 60 5.20 19.98 -19.18
N ARG A 61 5.93 19.54 -18.14
CA ARG A 61 6.96 18.49 -18.21
C ARG A 61 6.43 17.09 -17.96
N ILE A 62 5.13 16.95 -17.73
CA ILE A 62 4.54 15.65 -17.39
C ILE A 62 4.33 14.85 -18.69
N PRO A 63 4.93 13.66 -18.82
CA PRO A 63 4.75 12.84 -20.02
C PRO A 63 3.31 12.36 -20.11
N THR A 64 2.72 12.34 -21.30
CA THR A 64 1.38 11.78 -21.52
C THR A 64 1.37 10.27 -21.27
N LEU A 65 0.22 9.72 -20.88
CA LEU A 65 0.02 8.29 -20.72
C LEU A 65 -1.20 7.83 -21.52
N ALA A 66 -1.00 6.86 -22.41
CA ALA A 66 -2.08 6.32 -23.24
C ALA A 66 -3.29 5.87 -22.39
N GLY A 67 -4.47 6.35 -22.78
CA GLY A 67 -5.72 6.07 -22.10
C GLY A 67 -5.91 6.79 -20.75
N VAL A 68 -5.10 7.81 -20.46
CA VAL A 68 -5.36 8.83 -19.43
C VAL A 68 -5.57 10.15 -20.16
N ASP A 69 -6.82 10.58 -20.23
CA ASP A 69 -7.20 11.87 -20.79
C ASP A 69 -7.17 12.91 -19.67
N ILE A 70 -6.10 13.71 -19.62
CA ILE A 70 -5.89 14.72 -18.58
C ILE A 70 -5.11 15.90 -19.15
N GLU A 71 -5.60 17.10 -18.86
CA GLU A 71 -4.86 18.34 -19.05
C GLU A 71 -4.13 18.66 -17.73
N TRP A 72 -2.80 18.71 -17.78
CA TRP A 72 -1.99 19.07 -16.62
C TRP A 72 -1.67 20.57 -16.62
N GLU A 73 -1.52 21.16 -17.80
CA GLU A 73 -1.14 22.56 -17.97
C GLU A 73 -2.40 23.42 -18.15
N HIS A 74 -2.69 24.22 -17.12
CA HIS A 74 -3.75 25.21 -17.15
C HIS A 74 -3.20 26.60 -17.49
N PRO A 75 -4.06 27.59 -17.84
CA PRO A 75 -3.62 28.92 -18.28
C PRO A 75 -2.64 29.60 -17.31
N THR A 76 -2.75 29.32 -16.01
CA THR A 76 -1.79 29.78 -15.01
C THR A 76 -1.22 28.63 -14.17
N LYS A 77 0.02 28.81 -13.69
CA LYS A 77 0.64 27.87 -12.74
C LYS A 77 -0.21 27.66 -11.48
N ALA A 78 -0.91 28.69 -11.01
CA ALA A 78 -1.78 28.59 -9.85
C ALA A 78 -2.97 27.66 -10.10
N GLU A 79 -3.57 27.72 -11.28
CA GLU A 79 -4.65 26.81 -11.68
C GLU A 79 -4.15 25.37 -11.80
N SER A 80 -2.96 25.12 -12.37
CA SER A 80 -2.38 23.78 -12.43
C SER A 80 -2.13 23.17 -11.04
N ILE A 81 -1.60 23.97 -10.11
CA ILE A 81 -1.41 23.54 -8.72
C ILE A 81 -2.75 23.26 -8.04
N LYS A 82 -3.77 24.08 -8.29
CA LYS A 82 -5.11 23.88 -7.74
C LYS A 82 -5.73 22.58 -8.25
N SER A 83 -5.76 22.35 -9.57
CA SER A 83 -6.29 21.11 -10.16
C SER A 83 -5.55 19.88 -9.66
N ALA A 84 -4.22 19.95 -9.55
CA ALA A 84 -3.42 18.86 -8.98
C ALA A 84 -3.72 18.62 -7.49
N SER A 85 -4.00 19.67 -6.72
CA SER A 85 -4.42 19.57 -5.32
C SER A 85 -5.78 18.91 -5.17
N ASP A 86 -6.73 19.23 -6.05
CA ASP A 86 -8.05 18.58 -6.11
C ASP A 86 -7.89 17.08 -6.42
N MET A 87 -6.97 16.72 -7.33
CA MET A 87 -6.61 15.31 -7.60
C MET A 87 -5.93 14.63 -6.41
N VAL A 88 -5.01 15.29 -5.70
CA VAL A 88 -4.40 14.76 -4.46
C VAL A 88 -5.47 14.43 -3.41
N ALA A 89 -6.50 15.27 -3.29
CA ALA A 89 -7.63 15.04 -2.41
C ALA A 89 -8.51 13.88 -2.89
N ALA A 90 -8.92 13.88 -4.16
CA ALA A 90 -9.79 12.86 -4.76
C ALA A 90 -9.14 11.47 -4.80
N LEU A 91 -7.82 11.40 -4.92
CA LEU A 91 -7.06 10.14 -4.88
C LEU A 91 -6.75 9.66 -3.46
N SER A 92 -7.11 10.44 -2.42
CA SER A 92 -6.84 10.18 -1.00
C SER A 92 -5.35 10.07 -0.66
N ILE A 93 -4.51 10.86 -1.35
CA ILE A 93 -3.04 10.79 -1.19
C ILE A 93 -2.43 11.98 -0.43
N ARG A 94 -3.27 12.86 0.14
CA ARG A 94 -2.83 14.05 0.88
C ARG A 94 -1.92 13.73 2.07
N ARG A 95 -2.08 12.55 2.68
CA ARG A 95 -1.29 12.12 3.85
C ARG A 95 0.03 11.45 3.49
N LEU A 96 0.27 11.17 2.21
CA LEU A 96 1.49 10.49 1.78
C LEU A 96 2.70 11.40 1.96
N ARG A 97 3.64 10.93 2.78
CA ARG A 97 4.94 11.60 3.04
C ARG A 97 6.00 11.25 2.00
N THR A 98 5.72 10.24 1.18
CA THR A 98 6.63 9.74 0.14
C THR A 98 5.90 9.80 -1.19
N ARG A 99 6.66 10.18 -2.23
CA ARG A 99 6.16 10.22 -3.59
C ARG A 99 5.62 8.84 -4.03
N PRO A 100 4.37 8.74 -4.52
CA PRO A 100 3.85 7.51 -5.09
C PRO A 100 4.73 7.02 -6.24
N ALA A 101 5.08 5.73 -6.27
CA ALA A 101 5.83 5.17 -7.39
C ALA A 101 4.93 5.00 -8.63
N LEU A 102 5.49 5.27 -9.82
CA LEU A 102 4.81 5.00 -11.10
C LEU A 102 4.64 3.49 -11.34
N ARG A 103 5.62 2.71 -10.87
CA ARG A 103 5.63 1.26 -10.92
C ARG A 103 5.92 0.72 -9.52
N SER A 104 4.99 -0.02 -8.96
CA SER A 104 5.12 -0.71 -7.67
C SER A 104 4.50 -2.10 -7.74
N GLN A 105 4.66 -2.88 -6.68
CA GLN A 105 4.05 -4.21 -6.58
C GLN A 105 2.52 -4.19 -6.62
N HIS A 106 1.86 -3.09 -6.22
CA HIS A 106 0.42 -2.94 -6.41
C HIS A 106 0.00 -2.99 -7.88
N ASN A 107 0.88 -2.57 -8.81
CA ASN A 107 0.58 -2.66 -10.25
C ASN A 107 0.58 -4.09 -10.78
N PHE A 108 1.14 -5.03 -10.01
CA PHE A 108 1.23 -6.45 -10.37
C PHE A 108 0.33 -7.33 -9.49
N GLY A 109 -0.43 -6.75 -8.56
CA GLY A 109 -1.18 -7.52 -7.56
C GLY A 109 -0.26 -8.28 -6.60
N LEU A 110 0.95 -7.78 -6.38
CA LEU A 110 1.98 -8.39 -5.53
C LEU A 110 2.25 -7.61 -4.23
N ALA A 111 1.37 -6.66 -3.91
CA ALA A 111 1.39 -5.91 -2.67
C ALA A 111 -0.03 -5.65 -2.13
N ILE A 112 -0.09 -5.47 -0.82
CA ILE A 112 -1.28 -5.16 -0.05
C ILE A 112 -0.95 -4.14 1.05
N ASP A 113 -1.77 -3.11 1.16
CA ASP A 113 -1.74 -2.16 2.26
C ASP A 113 -2.75 -2.62 3.31
N MET A 114 -2.30 -2.87 4.55
CA MET A 114 -3.15 -3.32 5.64
C MET A 114 -2.95 -2.47 6.90
N ALA A 115 -4.06 -2.08 7.53
CA ALA A 115 -4.08 -1.63 8.91
C ALA A 115 -4.31 -2.85 9.82
N ILE A 116 -3.43 -3.03 10.81
CA ILE A 116 -3.42 -4.19 11.70
C ILE A 116 -3.35 -3.69 13.14
N SER A 117 -4.19 -4.22 14.03
CA SER A 117 -4.18 -3.91 15.47
C SER A 117 -4.68 -5.06 16.31
N TRP A 118 -4.23 -5.15 17.57
CA TRP A 118 -4.76 -6.10 18.56
C TRP A 118 -4.44 -5.65 19.98
N ASN A 119 -4.99 -6.37 20.97
CA ASN A 119 -4.75 -6.15 22.39
C ASN A 119 -4.12 -7.38 23.05
N GLY A 120 -3.34 -7.15 24.11
CA GLY A 120 -2.75 -8.24 24.91
C GLY A 120 -1.82 -9.14 24.11
N THR A 121 -1.52 -10.31 24.68
CA THR A 121 -0.74 -11.36 24.00
C THR A 121 -1.65 -12.21 23.13
N VAL A 122 -1.21 -12.47 21.89
CA VAL A 122 -1.91 -13.34 20.93
C VAL A 122 -0.99 -14.47 20.49
N PHE A 123 -1.57 -15.55 19.98
CA PHE A 123 -0.85 -16.70 19.44
C PHE A 123 -1.27 -16.91 17.99
N VAL A 124 -0.35 -16.65 17.06
CA VAL A 124 -0.62 -16.70 15.62
C VAL A 124 0.07 -17.94 15.05
N LYS A 125 -0.61 -18.70 14.21
CA LYS A 125 0.00 -19.83 13.50
C LYS A 125 0.94 -19.29 12.41
N ASP A 126 2.14 -19.85 12.31
CA ASP A 126 3.02 -19.66 11.17
C ASP A 126 2.65 -20.57 9.99
N ALA A 127 3.34 -20.44 8.86
CA ALA A 127 3.11 -21.24 7.66
C ALA A 127 3.28 -22.76 7.86
N ARG A 128 3.90 -23.20 8.96
CA ARG A 128 4.07 -24.61 9.33
C ARG A 128 3.02 -25.08 10.34
N GLY A 129 2.08 -24.21 10.72
CA GLY A 129 1.06 -24.46 11.73
C GLY A 129 1.56 -24.32 13.18
N THR A 130 2.76 -23.81 13.39
CA THR A 130 3.33 -23.63 14.74
C THR A 130 2.73 -22.37 15.38
N LEU A 131 2.25 -22.47 16.61
CA LEU A 131 1.77 -21.31 17.36
C LEU A 131 2.96 -20.43 17.81
N VAL A 132 3.02 -19.21 17.29
CA VAL A 132 3.98 -18.18 17.66
C VAL A 132 3.32 -17.21 18.63
N ARG A 133 3.90 -17.09 19.83
CA ARG A 133 3.47 -16.10 20.82
C ARG A 133 3.93 -14.71 20.42
N ILE A 134 2.98 -13.77 20.35
CA ILE A 134 3.22 -12.36 20.06
C ILE A 134 2.87 -11.52 21.30
N ASP A 135 3.90 -11.13 22.05
CA ASP A 135 3.78 -10.41 23.32
C ASP A 135 4.59 -9.10 23.38
N THR A 136 5.18 -8.71 22.25
CA THR A 136 5.95 -7.46 22.13
C THR A 136 5.13 -6.30 21.57
N MET A 137 5.67 -5.09 21.67
CA MET A 137 5.14 -3.87 21.04
C MET A 137 5.87 -3.56 19.72
N PRO A 138 5.29 -2.73 18.82
CA PRO A 138 3.91 -2.23 18.87
C PRO A 138 2.89 -3.34 18.60
N ARG A 139 1.62 -3.14 18.98
CA ARG A 139 0.52 -4.05 18.60
C ARG A 139 -0.08 -3.65 17.25
N THR A 140 0.78 -3.61 16.24
CA THR A 140 0.44 -3.24 14.87
C THR A 140 1.22 -4.08 13.87
N GLY A 141 0.99 -3.87 12.57
CA GLY A 141 1.78 -4.49 11.50
C GLY A 141 3.29 -4.22 11.55
N MET A 142 3.76 -3.32 12.43
CA MET A 142 5.19 -3.05 12.66
C MET A 142 5.83 -3.97 13.73
N ASN A 143 5.07 -4.90 14.31
CA ASN A 143 5.58 -5.82 15.31
C ASN A 143 6.57 -6.83 14.70
N ARG A 144 7.76 -6.95 15.29
CA ARG A 144 8.82 -7.82 14.76
C ARG A 144 8.47 -9.32 14.81
N GLN A 145 7.75 -9.77 15.84
CA GLN A 145 7.30 -11.16 15.92
C GLN A 145 6.25 -11.44 14.84
N LEU A 146 5.29 -10.53 14.65
CA LEU A 146 4.28 -10.66 13.59
C LEU A 146 4.91 -10.63 12.19
N ILE A 147 5.88 -9.74 11.95
CA ILE A 147 6.62 -9.67 10.68
C ILE A 147 7.35 -11.00 10.39
N ALA A 148 7.89 -11.67 11.41
CA ALA A 148 8.53 -12.98 11.25
C ALA A 148 7.51 -14.08 10.87
N VAL A 149 6.30 -14.03 11.43
CA VAL A 149 5.19 -14.92 11.04
C VAL A 149 4.83 -14.69 9.57
N ALA A 150 4.56 -13.44 9.17
CA ALA A 150 4.23 -13.11 7.79
C ALA A 150 5.29 -13.60 6.79
N ALA A 151 6.57 -13.43 7.13
CA ALA A 151 7.68 -13.85 6.29
C ALA A 151 7.71 -15.37 6.07
N SER A 152 7.19 -16.17 7.02
CA SER A 152 7.05 -17.61 6.88
C SER A 152 6.01 -18.00 5.82
N ASP A 153 4.95 -17.20 5.67
CA ASP A 153 3.91 -17.36 4.63
C ASP A 153 4.33 -16.78 3.26
N GLY A 154 5.50 -16.14 3.18
CA GLY A 154 5.97 -15.45 1.97
C GLY A 154 5.43 -14.02 1.82
N VAL A 155 4.79 -13.47 2.86
CA VAL A 155 4.34 -12.09 2.95
C VAL A 155 5.38 -11.25 3.68
N LYS A 156 6.00 -10.28 3.01
CA LYS A 156 7.11 -9.50 3.57
C LYS A 156 6.68 -8.07 3.83
N LYS A 157 6.96 -7.59 5.03
CA LYS A 157 6.78 -6.18 5.39
C LYS A 157 7.76 -5.32 4.60
N ASP A 158 7.30 -4.21 4.02
CA ASP A 158 8.22 -3.23 3.46
C ASP A 158 9.11 -2.62 4.55
N TYR A 159 10.42 -2.63 4.31
CA TYR A 159 11.44 -2.16 5.25
C TYR A 159 11.67 -0.64 5.16
N GLY A 160 10.86 0.11 4.39
CA GLY A 160 10.88 1.58 4.32
C GLY A 160 10.70 2.32 5.66
N GLY A 161 10.52 1.59 6.76
CA GLY A 161 10.42 2.11 8.13
C GLY A 161 9.06 2.72 8.40
N ASN A 162 9.02 3.84 9.13
CA ASN A 162 7.78 4.56 9.45
C ASN A 162 7.17 5.30 8.23
N LYS A 163 7.75 5.17 7.04
CA LYS A 163 7.32 5.89 5.83
C LYS A 163 6.23 5.17 5.06
N ASP A 164 6.18 3.84 5.14
CA ASP A 164 5.19 3.00 4.47
C ASP A 164 4.69 1.87 5.39
N VAL A 165 4.11 2.31 6.52
CA VAL A 165 3.62 1.45 7.60
C VAL A 165 2.58 0.41 7.16
N PRO A 166 1.65 0.68 6.23
CA PRO A 166 0.65 -0.32 5.86
C PRO A 166 1.16 -1.35 4.83
N LEU A 167 2.26 -1.09 4.12
CA LEU A 167 2.67 -1.88 2.94
C LEU A 167 3.29 -3.25 3.25
N TRP A 168 2.74 -4.30 2.64
CA TRP A 168 3.28 -5.66 2.59
C TRP A 168 3.36 -6.12 1.13
N SER A 169 4.38 -6.90 0.78
CA SER A 169 4.54 -7.41 -0.59
C SER A 169 5.23 -8.77 -0.61
N ASN A 170 5.30 -9.40 -1.79
CA ASN A 170 5.99 -10.68 -1.96
C ASN A 170 7.52 -10.59 -1.76
N ASN A 171 8.09 -9.39 -1.86
CA ASN A 171 9.53 -9.17 -1.77
C ASN A 171 9.96 -8.12 -0.74
N GLY A 172 9.01 -7.50 -0.02
CA GLY A 172 9.27 -6.49 1.00
C GLY A 172 9.78 -5.17 0.41
N ARG A 173 9.40 -4.88 -0.84
CA ARG A 173 9.67 -3.65 -1.60
C ARG A 173 8.47 -3.29 -2.49
#